data_AF-A0A8C4ZIA0-F1
#
_entry.id   AF-A0A8C4ZIA0-F1
#
_cell.length_a   1.000
_cell.length_b   1.000
_cell.length_c   1.000
_cell.angle_alpha   90.00
_cell.angle_beta   90.00
_cell.angle_gamma   90.00
#
_symmetry.space_group_name_H-M   'P 1'
#
loop_
_entity.id
_entity.type
_entity.pdbx_description
1 polymer ?
#
loop_
_entity_poly.entity_id
_entity_poly.type
_entity_poly.pdbx_seq_one_letter_code
_entity_poly.pdbx_strand_id
1 'polypeptide(L)'
;MEQKVLGGEFFNRVCGHLKLLEKEYFGLEFRHRSGNYVWLELLKPLAKQIKYTNDLFFRFIVKFFPPDPGQLKRALTRYLFALQIKQDLCNGSLTCNDNSAALLVSHILQAELGDYTDEVDCHHLEMKHYVPNQEYLDHKIIKYHKKHRGVSPGEADVLLLEVSRKLEMYGIRPQPAQDGEGLRINLAVTHSGVLVFQVLIYLQYHTQY
;
A
#
# COMPACT_ATOMS: atom_id res chain seq x y z
N MET A 1 20.42 19.16 -28.98
CA MET A 1 19.82 19.56 -27.69
C MET A 1 19.20 18.32 -27.08
N GLU A 2 19.75 17.78 -25.99
CA GLU A 2 19.08 16.71 -25.25
C GLU A 2 17.73 17.22 -24.74
N GLN A 3 16.67 16.57 -25.16
CA GLN A 3 15.32 16.89 -24.71
C GLN A 3 15.23 16.57 -23.22
N LYS A 4 15.09 17.60 -22.39
CA LYS A 4 15.02 17.47 -20.93
C LYS A 4 13.66 16.87 -20.55
N VAL A 5 13.58 15.53 -20.52
CA VAL A 5 12.38 14.80 -20.10
C VAL A 5 11.95 15.27 -18.71
N LEU A 6 10.70 15.72 -18.59
CA LEU A 6 10.12 16.12 -17.30
C LEU A 6 9.68 14.90 -16.50
N GLY A 7 9.65 15.02 -15.16
CA GLY A 7 9.12 13.95 -14.31
C GLY A 7 7.69 13.55 -14.68
N GLY A 8 6.85 14.51 -15.07
CA GLY A 8 5.49 14.27 -15.54
C GLY A 8 5.41 13.46 -16.84
N GLU A 9 6.33 13.67 -17.77
CA GLU A 9 6.39 12.90 -19.02
C GLU A 9 6.77 11.45 -18.75
N PHE A 10 7.74 11.22 -17.86
CA PHE A 10 8.12 9.88 -17.43
C PHE A 10 6.97 9.17 -16.71
N PHE A 11 6.33 9.84 -15.74
CA PHE A 11 5.15 9.32 -15.05
C PHE A 11 4.02 8.94 -16.02
N ASN A 12 3.72 9.82 -16.98
CA ASN A 12 2.70 9.56 -17.99
C ASN A 12 3.03 8.36 -18.88
N ARG A 13 4.32 8.12 -19.20
CA ARG A 13 4.74 6.91 -19.92
C ARG A 13 4.51 5.64 -19.12
N VAL A 14 4.79 5.66 -17.80
CA VAL A 14 4.49 4.53 -16.91
C VAL A 14 2.99 4.27 -16.86
N CYS A 15 2.16 5.29 -16.63
CA CYS A 15 0.70 5.14 -16.64
C CYS A 15 0.17 4.65 -18.00
N GLY A 16 0.73 5.15 -19.11
CA GLY A 16 0.39 4.71 -20.45
C GLY A 16 0.74 3.23 -20.69
N HIS A 17 1.89 2.77 -20.22
CA HIS A 17 2.28 1.35 -20.27
C HIS A 17 1.30 0.46 -19.50
N LEU A 18 0.88 0.90 -18.31
CA LEU A 18 -0.14 0.21 -17.50
C LEU A 18 -1.56 0.35 -18.06
N LYS A 19 -1.79 1.22 -19.06
CA LYS A 19 -3.13 1.61 -19.55
C LYS A 19 -4.02 2.19 -18.43
N LEU A 20 -3.40 2.88 -17.47
CA LEU A 20 -4.06 3.49 -16.32
C LEU A 20 -4.70 4.84 -16.69
N LEU A 21 -6.02 4.92 -16.55
CA LEU A 21 -6.77 6.15 -16.82
C LEU A 21 -6.85 7.07 -15.60
N GLU A 22 -7.13 6.51 -14.43
CA GLU A 22 -7.28 7.23 -13.15
C GLU A 22 -5.91 7.42 -12.47
N LYS A 23 -4.98 8.05 -13.18
CA LYS A 23 -3.58 8.21 -12.74
C LYS A 23 -3.39 9.24 -11.62
N GLU A 24 -4.37 10.10 -11.39
CA GLU A 24 -4.35 11.16 -10.37
C GLU A 24 -4.15 10.63 -8.95
N TYR A 25 -4.50 9.37 -8.70
CA TYR A 25 -4.34 8.73 -7.38
C TYR A 25 -2.93 8.24 -7.09
N PHE A 26 -2.05 8.19 -8.10
CA PHE A 26 -0.76 7.51 -7.99
C PHE A 26 0.41 8.48 -8.14
N GLY A 27 1.57 8.03 -7.71
CA GLY A 27 2.83 8.69 -7.95
C GLY A 27 3.97 7.70 -8.09
N LEU A 28 5.13 8.22 -8.48
CA LEU A 28 6.38 7.49 -8.42
C LEU A 28 7.22 8.02 -7.27
N GLU A 29 7.80 7.12 -6.51
CA GLU A 29 8.85 7.45 -5.55
C GLU A 29 10.12 6.69 -5.87
N PHE A 30 11.26 7.24 -5.46
CA PHE A 30 12.56 6.62 -5.64
C PHE A 30 13.40 6.87 -4.38
N ARG A 31 14.40 6.01 -4.18
CA ARG A 31 15.30 6.14 -3.04
C ARG A 31 16.27 7.31 -3.28
N HIS A 32 16.18 8.33 -2.44
CA HIS A 32 17.11 9.46 -2.46
C HIS A 32 18.47 9.06 -1.86
N ARG A 33 19.51 9.86 -2.11
CA ARG A 33 20.87 9.62 -1.56
C ARG A 33 20.94 9.59 -0.04
N SER A 34 19.99 10.24 0.64
CA SER A 34 19.86 10.19 2.10
C SER A 34 19.29 8.86 2.62
N GLY A 35 18.94 7.92 1.72
CA GLY A 35 18.36 6.62 2.07
C GLY A 35 16.83 6.60 2.12
N ASN A 36 16.19 7.77 2.24
CA ASN A 36 14.74 7.92 2.29
C ASN A 36 14.10 7.87 0.90
N TYR A 37 12.86 7.43 0.83
CA TYR A 37 12.07 7.54 -0.39
C TYR A 37 11.51 8.95 -0.54
N VAL A 38 11.57 9.47 -1.77
CA VAL A 38 11.02 10.79 -2.13
C VAL A 38 10.17 10.67 -3.39
N TRP A 39 9.13 11.48 -3.47
CA TRP A 39 8.27 11.54 -4.64
C TRP A 39 8.98 12.19 -5.83
N LEU A 40 8.73 11.66 -7.02
CA LEU A 40 9.08 12.30 -8.28
C LEU A 40 8.29 13.61 -8.45
N GLU A 41 9.01 14.71 -8.62
CA GLU A 41 8.43 16.01 -8.89
C GLU A 41 8.10 16.14 -10.38
N LEU A 42 6.82 16.29 -10.71
CA LEU A 42 6.36 16.21 -12.10
C LEU A 42 6.82 17.39 -12.96
N LEU A 43 7.03 18.56 -12.36
CA LEU A 43 7.41 19.80 -13.06
C LEU A 43 8.92 19.99 -13.18
N LYS A 44 9.73 19.16 -12.51
CA LYS A 44 11.19 19.25 -12.59
C LYS A 44 11.72 18.29 -13.66
N PRO A 45 12.79 18.66 -14.39
CA PRO A 45 13.48 17.74 -15.28
C PRO A 45 13.94 16.49 -14.53
N LEU A 46 13.72 15.32 -15.10
CA LEU A 46 14.04 14.03 -14.46
C LEU A 46 15.52 13.98 -14.09
N ALA A 47 16.41 14.35 -15.02
CA ALA A 47 17.88 14.38 -14.82
C ALA A 47 18.36 15.34 -13.71
N LYS A 48 17.51 16.27 -13.23
CA LYS A 48 17.83 17.12 -12.06
C LYS A 48 17.46 16.47 -10.73
N GLN A 49 16.59 15.47 -10.76
CA GLN A 49 16.06 14.78 -9.57
C GLN A 49 16.80 13.47 -9.33
N ILE A 50 17.05 12.71 -10.41
CA ILE A 50 17.81 11.48 -10.35
C ILE A 50 19.29 11.76 -10.55
N LYS A 51 20.12 11.09 -9.76
CA LYS A 51 21.53 10.96 -10.05
C LYS A 51 21.76 9.51 -10.41
N TYR A 52 22.35 9.25 -11.58
CA TYR A 52 22.59 7.89 -12.04
C TYR A 52 23.42 7.14 -10.99
N THR A 53 22.80 6.11 -10.43
CA THR A 53 23.40 5.10 -9.57
C THR A 53 22.99 3.76 -10.16
N ASN A 54 23.82 2.73 -10.01
CA ASN A 54 23.53 1.41 -10.59
C ASN A 54 22.21 0.80 -10.08
N ASP A 55 21.69 1.27 -8.94
CA ASP A 55 20.47 0.76 -8.29
C ASP A 55 19.26 1.71 -8.37
N LEU A 56 19.13 2.50 -9.43
CA LEU A 56 17.98 3.40 -9.57
C LEU A 56 16.69 2.61 -9.85
N PHE A 57 15.80 2.53 -8.87
CA PHE A 57 14.48 1.93 -8.99
C PHE A 57 13.38 2.91 -8.56
N PHE A 58 12.25 2.87 -9.27
CA PHE A 58 11.05 3.64 -8.93
C PHE A 58 9.95 2.71 -8.42
N ARG A 59 9.30 3.09 -7.32
CA ARG A 59 8.08 2.44 -6.84
C ARG A 59 6.87 3.22 -7.33
N PHE A 60 5.90 2.51 -7.90
CA PHE A 60 4.61 3.06 -8.28
C PHE A 60 3.64 2.86 -7.12
N ILE A 61 3.21 3.95 -6.49
CA ILE A 61 2.55 3.93 -5.18
C ILE A 61 1.27 4.77 -5.24
N VAL A 62 0.25 4.36 -4.49
CA VAL A 62 -0.94 5.20 -4.26
C VAL A 62 -0.53 6.41 -3.41
N LYS A 63 -0.73 7.61 -3.97
CA LYS A 63 -0.42 8.88 -3.34
C LYS A 63 -1.62 9.51 -2.65
N PHE A 64 -2.81 9.35 -3.24
CA PHE A 64 -4.04 9.94 -2.73
C PHE A 64 -5.09 8.86 -2.56
N PHE A 65 -5.49 8.62 -1.32
CA PHE A 65 -6.51 7.65 -0.98
C PHE A 65 -7.89 8.35 -0.95
N PRO A 66 -8.84 7.99 -1.81
CA PRO A 66 -10.19 8.53 -1.72
C PRO A 66 -10.88 7.99 -0.45
N PRO A 67 -11.76 8.78 0.18
CA PRO A 67 -12.53 8.34 1.34
C PRO A 67 -13.52 7.20 1.02
N ASP A 68 -13.96 7.14 -0.24
CA ASP A 68 -14.88 6.13 -0.75
C ASP A 68 -14.25 5.40 -1.94
N PRO A 69 -13.96 4.09 -1.84
CA PRO A 69 -13.42 3.31 -2.95
C PRO A 69 -14.41 3.15 -4.11
N GLY A 70 -15.71 3.43 -3.90
CA GLY A 70 -16.70 3.56 -4.96
C GLY A 70 -16.37 4.66 -5.98
N GLN A 71 -15.50 5.60 -5.63
CA GLN A 71 -14.99 6.62 -6.56
C GLN A 71 -14.04 6.03 -7.63
N LEU A 72 -13.45 4.85 -7.37
CA LEU A 72 -12.56 4.17 -8.31
C LEU A 72 -13.39 3.44 -9.37
N LYS A 73 -13.47 4.02 -10.57
CA LYS A 73 -14.38 3.53 -11.63
C LYS A 73 -13.79 2.36 -12.38
N ARG A 74 -12.46 2.29 -12.55
CA ARG A 74 -11.80 1.29 -13.39
C ARG A 74 -11.36 0.08 -12.56
N ALA A 75 -11.56 -1.11 -13.10
CA ALA A 75 -11.14 -2.37 -12.46
C ALA A 75 -9.63 -2.40 -12.19
N LEU A 76 -8.81 -1.94 -13.15
CA LEU A 76 -7.37 -1.83 -12.97
C LEU A 76 -6.99 -0.93 -11.78
N THR A 77 -7.68 0.19 -11.61
CA THR A 77 -7.41 1.10 -10.50
C THR A 77 -7.70 0.43 -9.17
N ARG A 78 -8.86 -0.24 -9.04
CA ARG A 78 -9.21 -1.00 -7.83
C ARG A 78 -8.20 -2.10 -7.53
N TYR A 79 -7.76 -2.83 -8.54
CA TYR A 79 -6.70 -3.84 -8.41
C TYR A 79 -5.38 -3.25 -7.91
N LEU A 80 -4.92 -2.13 -8.48
CA LEU A 80 -3.69 -1.47 -8.03
C LEU A 80 -3.80 -0.95 -6.59
N PHE A 81 -4.98 -0.47 -6.19
CA PHE A 81 -5.25 -0.12 -4.79
C PHE A 81 -5.24 -1.36 -3.87
N ALA A 82 -5.82 -2.48 -4.29
CA ALA A 82 -5.77 -3.74 -3.55
C ALA A 82 -4.32 -4.21 -3.35
N LEU A 83 -3.47 -4.11 -4.38
CA LEU A 83 -2.04 -4.37 -4.27
C LEU A 83 -1.32 -3.43 -3.29
N GLN A 84 -1.70 -2.14 -3.26
CA GLN A 84 -1.15 -1.21 -2.27
C GLN A 84 -1.53 -1.61 -0.84
N ILE A 85 -2.80 -1.97 -0.59
CA ILE A 85 -3.27 -2.43 0.71
C ILE A 85 -2.51 -3.69 1.14
N LYS A 86 -2.35 -4.66 0.23
CA LYS A 86 -1.54 -5.86 0.48
C LYS A 86 -0.09 -5.50 0.86
N GLN A 87 0.52 -4.56 0.14
CA GLN A 87 1.89 -4.12 0.45
C GLN A 87 1.96 -3.45 1.83
N ASP A 88 0.99 -2.60 2.16
CA ASP A 88 0.93 -1.88 3.43
C ASP A 88 0.67 -2.81 4.62
N LEU A 89 -0.11 -3.89 4.44
CA LEU A 89 -0.29 -4.93 5.45
C LEU A 89 1.01 -5.70 5.67
N CYS A 90 1.66 -6.12 4.58
CA CYS A 90 2.87 -6.93 4.63
C CYS A 90 4.04 -6.20 5.29
N ASN A 91 4.18 -4.90 5.04
CA ASN A 91 5.24 -4.09 5.64
C ASN A 91 4.85 -3.44 6.98
N GLY A 92 3.63 -3.67 7.47
CA GLY A 92 3.13 -3.13 8.73
C GLY A 92 2.73 -1.65 8.72
N SER A 93 2.66 -1.00 7.55
CA SER A 93 2.21 0.40 7.44
C SER A 93 0.70 0.56 7.63
N LEU A 94 -0.09 -0.47 7.31
CA LEU A 94 -1.53 -0.52 7.60
C LEU A 94 -1.76 -1.36 8.86
N THR A 95 -1.69 -0.73 10.02
CA THR A 95 -1.94 -1.42 11.28
C THR A 95 -3.44 -1.58 11.53
N CYS A 96 -3.83 -2.76 12.03
CA CYS A 96 -5.19 -3.08 12.40
C CYS A 96 -5.20 -4.25 13.40
N ASN A 97 -6.35 -4.55 13.99
CA ASN A 97 -6.49 -5.71 14.88
C ASN A 97 -6.44 -7.03 14.10
N ASP A 98 -6.12 -8.13 14.80
CA ASP A 98 -6.00 -9.48 14.24
C ASP A 98 -7.21 -9.96 13.44
N ASN A 99 -8.43 -9.57 13.85
CA ASN A 99 -9.64 -9.95 13.12
C ASN A 99 -9.73 -9.26 11.77
N SER A 100 -9.36 -7.97 11.72
CA SER A 100 -9.34 -7.17 10.51
C SER A 100 -8.21 -7.64 9.59
N ALA A 101 -7.01 -7.85 10.13
CA ALA A 101 -5.87 -8.39 9.40
C ALA A 101 -6.21 -9.72 8.72
N ALA A 102 -6.74 -10.70 9.48
CA ALA A 102 -7.12 -11.99 8.92
C ALA A 102 -8.22 -11.89 7.85
N LEU A 103 -9.20 -10.99 8.04
CA LEU A 103 -10.26 -10.76 7.06
C LEU A 103 -9.70 -10.15 5.76
N LEU A 104 -8.82 -9.16 5.85
CA LEU A 104 -8.18 -8.57 4.68
C LEU A 104 -7.35 -9.60 3.91
N VAL A 105 -6.52 -10.37 4.60
CA VAL A 105 -5.72 -11.43 3.97
C VAL A 105 -6.62 -12.47 3.29
N SER A 106 -7.76 -12.83 3.89
CA SER A 106 -8.68 -13.77 3.25
C SER A 106 -9.28 -13.27 1.93
N HIS A 107 -9.51 -11.95 1.79
CA HIS A 107 -9.93 -11.37 0.50
C HIS A 107 -8.78 -11.37 -0.52
N ILE A 108 -7.54 -11.14 -0.07
CA ILE A 108 -6.35 -11.23 -0.93
C ILE A 108 -6.18 -12.67 -1.44
N LEU A 109 -6.35 -13.69 -0.58
CA LEU A 109 -6.32 -15.09 -1.00
C LEU A 109 -7.40 -15.40 -2.03
N GLN A 110 -8.65 -14.97 -1.79
CA GLN A 110 -9.73 -15.15 -2.76
C GLN A 110 -9.40 -14.51 -4.12
N ALA A 111 -8.76 -13.34 -4.13
CA ALA A 111 -8.38 -12.66 -5.36
C ALA A 111 -7.22 -13.36 -6.11
N GLU A 112 -6.25 -13.94 -5.38
CA GLU A 112 -5.07 -14.57 -5.97
C GLU A 112 -5.26 -16.06 -6.30
N LEU A 113 -5.98 -16.80 -5.45
CA LEU A 113 -6.11 -18.26 -5.52
C LEU A 113 -7.51 -18.72 -5.97
N GLY A 114 -8.53 -17.88 -5.81
CA GLY A 114 -9.93 -18.26 -6.01
C GLY A 114 -10.50 -18.96 -4.78
N ASP A 115 -11.43 -19.89 -5.01
CA ASP A 115 -12.11 -20.63 -3.94
C ASP A 115 -11.12 -21.47 -3.13
N TYR A 116 -11.29 -21.45 -1.79
CA TYR A 116 -10.45 -22.19 -0.85
C TYR A 116 -10.32 -23.68 -1.20
N THR A 117 -9.09 -24.18 -1.09
CA THR A 117 -8.77 -25.61 -1.06
C THR A 117 -7.68 -25.87 -0.02
N ASP A 118 -7.86 -26.91 0.80
CA ASP A 118 -7.00 -27.14 1.97
C ASP A 118 -5.50 -27.23 1.64
N GLU A 119 -5.14 -27.96 0.59
CA GLU A 119 -3.74 -28.17 0.19
C GLU A 119 -3.10 -26.89 -0.36
N VAL A 120 -3.79 -26.15 -1.24
CA VAL A 120 -3.24 -24.94 -1.89
C VAL A 120 -3.08 -23.82 -0.87
N ASP A 121 -4.08 -23.59 -0.04
CA ASP A 121 -4.09 -22.49 0.91
C ASP A 121 -3.05 -22.66 2.02
N CYS A 122 -2.93 -23.86 2.59
CA CYS A 122 -1.91 -24.15 3.60
C CYS A 122 -0.51 -23.96 3.03
N HIS A 123 -0.21 -24.55 1.85
CA HIS A 123 1.09 -24.41 1.22
C HIS A 123 1.42 -22.95 0.87
N HIS A 124 0.42 -22.19 0.42
CA HIS A 124 0.61 -20.80 0.02
C HIS A 124 0.87 -19.88 1.22
N LEU A 125 0.17 -20.09 2.34
CA LEU A 125 0.39 -19.34 3.58
C LEU A 125 1.76 -19.66 4.20
N GLU A 126 2.27 -20.88 4.07
CA GLU A 126 3.64 -21.22 4.48
C GLU A 126 4.69 -20.46 3.65
N MET A 127 4.42 -20.27 2.36
CA MET A 127 5.41 -19.69 1.43
C MET A 127 5.37 -18.17 1.33
N LYS A 128 4.26 -17.54 1.71
CA LYS A 128 4.06 -16.11 1.51
C LYS A 128 3.43 -15.45 2.73
N HIS A 129 4.12 -14.42 3.22
CA HIS A 129 3.68 -13.62 4.35
C HIS A 129 2.94 -12.37 3.88
N TYR A 130 1.75 -12.15 4.41
CA TYR A 130 0.88 -11.01 4.15
C TYR A 130 0.80 -10.04 5.32
N VAL A 131 1.11 -10.51 6.53
CA VAL A 131 1.14 -9.73 7.77
C VAL A 131 2.29 -10.22 8.67
N PRO A 132 2.85 -9.37 9.54
CA PRO A 132 4.01 -9.74 10.37
C PRO A 132 3.79 -10.94 11.32
N ASN A 133 2.57 -11.13 11.81
CA ASN A 133 2.20 -12.17 12.79
C ASN A 133 1.31 -13.27 12.17
N GLN A 134 1.53 -13.59 10.89
CA GLN A 134 0.65 -14.45 10.09
C GLN A 134 0.38 -15.83 10.70
N GLU A 135 1.40 -16.52 11.21
CA GLU A 135 1.27 -17.88 11.75
C GLU A 135 0.21 -17.99 12.86
N TYR A 136 0.06 -16.95 13.69
CA TYR A 136 -0.96 -16.89 14.73
C TYR A 136 -2.38 -16.68 14.17
N LEU A 137 -2.48 -16.21 12.93
CA LEU A 137 -3.71 -15.82 12.25
C LEU A 137 -4.18 -16.81 11.19
N ASP A 138 -3.37 -17.77 10.77
CA ASP A 138 -3.69 -18.70 9.66
C ASP A 138 -5.05 -19.39 9.83
N HIS A 139 -5.33 -19.93 11.03
CA HIS A 139 -6.62 -20.56 11.32
C HIS A 139 -7.82 -19.60 11.10
N LYS A 140 -7.63 -18.31 11.36
CA LYS A 140 -8.64 -17.27 11.20
C LYS A 140 -8.75 -16.81 9.75
N ILE A 141 -7.61 -16.69 9.05
CA ILE A 141 -7.54 -16.40 7.61
C ILE A 141 -8.31 -17.46 6.84
N ILE A 142 -7.98 -18.74 7.06
CA ILE A 142 -8.64 -19.89 6.43
C ILE A 142 -10.14 -19.91 6.74
N LYS A 143 -10.52 -19.64 8.00
CA LYS A 143 -11.94 -19.56 8.40
C LYS A 143 -12.72 -18.49 7.63
N TYR A 144 -12.11 -17.35 7.34
CA TYR A 144 -12.76 -16.32 6.52
C TYR A 144 -12.77 -16.68 5.04
N HIS A 145 -11.66 -17.18 4.50
CA HIS A 145 -11.55 -17.51 3.08
C HIS A 145 -12.54 -18.59 2.64
N LYS A 146 -12.79 -19.60 3.48
CA LYS A 146 -13.86 -20.60 3.29
C LYS A 146 -15.25 -19.99 3.06
N LYS A 147 -15.51 -18.76 3.50
CA LYS A 147 -16.79 -18.06 3.35
C LYS A 147 -16.91 -17.26 2.06
N HIS A 148 -15.81 -17.07 1.33
CA HIS A 148 -15.76 -16.26 0.12
C HIS A 148 -15.99 -17.06 -1.16
N ARG A 149 -16.45 -18.32 -1.03
CA ARG A 149 -16.69 -19.21 -2.17
C ARG A 149 -17.58 -18.56 -3.23
N GLY A 150 -17.13 -18.59 -4.48
CA GLY A 150 -17.83 -18.02 -5.63
C GLY A 150 -17.61 -16.52 -5.83
N VAL A 151 -16.86 -15.85 -4.95
CA VAL A 151 -16.50 -14.44 -5.13
C VAL A 151 -15.40 -14.33 -6.18
N SER A 152 -15.62 -13.54 -7.23
CA SER A 152 -14.62 -13.33 -8.27
C SER A 152 -13.44 -12.46 -7.78
N PRO A 153 -12.26 -12.51 -8.43
CA PRO A 153 -11.12 -11.68 -8.02
C PRO A 153 -11.43 -10.17 -7.97
N GLY A 154 -12.19 -9.67 -8.96
CA GLY A 154 -12.56 -8.24 -8.98
C GLY A 154 -13.53 -7.85 -7.87
N GLU A 155 -14.40 -8.76 -7.43
CA GLU A 155 -15.28 -8.54 -6.26
C GLU A 155 -14.50 -8.64 -4.95
N ALA A 156 -13.55 -9.57 -4.85
CA ALA A 156 -12.66 -9.70 -3.70
C ALA A 156 -11.81 -8.42 -3.50
N ASP A 157 -11.28 -7.83 -4.58
CA ASP A 157 -10.61 -6.52 -4.54
C ASP A 157 -11.53 -5.42 -4.00
N VAL A 158 -12.79 -5.36 -4.45
CA VAL A 158 -13.76 -4.37 -3.96
C VAL A 158 -14.02 -4.56 -2.47
N LEU A 159 -14.25 -5.80 -2.02
CA LEU A 159 -14.50 -6.12 -0.61
C LEU A 159 -13.28 -5.80 0.26
N LEU A 160 -12.07 -6.09 -0.22
CA LEU A 160 -10.83 -5.70 0.45
C LEU A 160 -10.78 -4.19 0.70
N LEU A 161 -11.11 -3.38 -0.30
CA LEU A 161 -11.11 -1.92 -0.19
C LEU A 161 -12.22 -1.41 0.75
N GLU A 162 -13.39 -2.04 0.73
CA GLU A 162 -14.51 -1.72 1.63
C GLU A 162 -14.21 -2.00 3.11
N VAL A 163 -13.45 -3.06 3.40
CA VAL A 163 -12.97 -3.34 4.75
C VAL A 163 -11.85 -2.36 5.11
N SER A 164 -10.90 -2.16 4.20
CA SER A 164 -9.71 -1.34 4.42
C SER A 164 -10.04 0.11 4.75
N ARG A 165 -11.01 0.74 4.05
CA ARG A 165 -11.38 2.15 4.28
C ARG A 165 -11.91 2.46 5.67
N LYS A 166 -12.36 1.44 6.41
CA LYS A 166 -12.89 1.57 7.77
C LYS A 166 -11.79 1.53 8.83
N LEU A 167 -10.55 1.25 8.43
CA LEU A 167 -9.41 1.23 9.32
C LEU A 167 -8.90 2.64 9.58
N GLU A 168 -8.50 2.91 10.82
CA GLU A 168 -7.96 4.21 11.23
C GLU A 168 -6.71 4.61 10.45
N MET A 169 -5.86 3.62 10.12
CA MET A 169 -4.60 3.85 9.41
C MET A 169 -4.73 3.78 7.87
N TYR A 170 -5.95 3.74 7.34
CA TYR A 170 -6.17 3.69 5.90
C TYR A 170 -5.65 4.95 5.19
N GLY A 171 -4.71 4.75 4.27
CA GLY A 171 -4.08 5.84 3.51
C GLY A 171 -3.22 6.80 4.34
N ILE A 172 -3.00 6.49 5.63
CA ILE A 172 -2.18 7.31 6.51
C ILE A 172 -0.70 7.02 6.22
N ARG A 173 0.07 8.08 5.99
CA ARG A 173 1.53 8.03 5.78
C ARG A 173 2.22 9.01 6.73
N PRO A 174 2.48 8.59 7.98
CA PRO A 174 3.05 9.47 8.99
C PRO A 174 4.48 9.87 8.63
N GLN A 175 4.83 11.12 8.91
CA GLN A 175 6.17 11.69 8.78
C GLN A 175 6.66 12.12 10.15
N PRO A 176 7.82 11.62 10.62
CA PRO A 176 8.39 12.03 11.90
C PRO A 176 8.63 13.54 11.96
N ALA A 177 8.27 14.15 13.08
CA ALA A 177 8.46 15.57 13.36
C ALA A 177 8.70 15.80 14.86
N GLN A 178 8.95 17.06 15.22
CA GLN A 178 9.01 17.53 16.61
C GLN A 178 8.11 18.75 16.77
N ASP A 179 7.44 18.86 17.90
CA ASP A 179 6.71 20.07 18.26
C ASP A 179 7.64 21.16 18.84
N GLY A 180 7.05 22.27 19.26
CA GLY A 180 7.80 23.40 19.84
C GLY A 180 8.48 23.11 21.17
N GLU A 181 8.11 22.01 21.84
CA GLU A 181 8.69 21.56 23.12
C GLU A 181 9.70 20.42 22.92
N GLY A 182 9.95 20.01 21.66
CA GLY A 182 10.89 18.94 21.32
C GLY A 182 10.32 17.53 21.45
N LEU A 183 9.01 17.39 21.70
CA LEU A 183 8.35 16.10 21.75
C LEU A 183 8.29 15.49 20.35
N ARG A 184 8.69 14.21 20.24
CA ARG A 184 8.61 13.48 18.98
C ARG A 184 7.15 13.19 18.66
N ILE A 185 6.72 13.63 17.48
CA ILE A 185 5.38 13.43 16.94
C ILE A 185 5.49 12.87 15.52
N ASN A 186 4.37 12.44 14.96
CA ASN A 186 4.25 12.16 13.53
C ASN A 186 3.12 12.98 12.94
N LEU A 187 3.35 13.54 11.75
CA LEU A 187 2.36 14.29 10.99
C LEU A 187 1.89 13.44 9.81
N ALA A 188 0.59 13.41 9.54
CA ALA A 188 0.07 12.83 8.30
C ALA A 188 -0.93 13.78 7.64
N VAL A 189 -1.11 13.64 6.33
CA VAL A 189 -2.11 14.40 5.57
C VAL A 189 -3.14 13.41 5.04
N THR A 190 -4.42 13.76 5.21
CA THR A 190 -5.56 12.99 4.72
C THR A 190 -6.47 13.88 3.89
N HIS A 191 -7.50 13.29 3.28
CA HIS A 191 -8.56 14.05 2.59
C HIS A 191 -9.31 15.02 3.54
N SER A 192 -9.27 14.80 4.85
CA SER A 192 -9.95 15.62 5.86
C SER A 192 -9.04 16.66 6.52
N GLY A 193 -7.72 16.65 6.25
CA GLY A 193 -6.77 17.62 6.82
C GLY A 193 -5.47 16.99 7.33
N VAL A 194 -4.78 17.71 8.22
CA VAL A 194 -3.51 17.28 8.85
C VAL A 194 -3.80 16.59 10.18
N LEU A 195 -3.20 15.43 10.40
CA LEU A 195 -3.26 14.65 11.64
C LEU A 195 -1.93 14.72 12.38
N VAL A 196 -2.00 14.72 13.72
CA VAL A 196 -0.84 14.70 14.61
C VAL A 196 -0.94 13.45 15.50
N PHE A 197 0.11 12.63 15.50
CA PHE A 197 0.21 11.42 16.31
C PHE A 197 1.38 11.56 17.30
N GLN A 198 1.11 11.39 18.60
CA GLN A 198 2.15 11.51 19.63
C GLN A 198 3.02 10.25 19.73
N VAL A 199 2.45 9.08 19.51
CA VAL A 199 3.15 7.78 19.46
C VAL A 199 2.41 6.93 18.44
N LEU A 200 3.07 6.55 17.35
CA LEU A 200 2.63 5.37 16.61
C LEU A 200 3.07 4.19 17.46
N ILE A 201 2.13 3.34 17.88
CA ILE A 201 2.48 2.02 18.42
C ILE A 201 3.05 1.22 17.23
N TYR A 202 4.30 1.50 16.87
CA TYR A 202 5.15 0.47 16.31
C TYR A 202 5.31 -0.50 17.47
N LEU A 203 4.65 -1.66 17.39
CA LEU A 203 5.06 -2.79 18.20
C LEU A 203 6.56 -2.95 17.94
N GLN A 204 7.36 -2.62 18.95
CA GLN A 204 8.80 -2.83 18.97
C GLN A 204 9.04 -4.34 18.86
N TYR A 205 9.09 -4.87 17.64
CA TYR A 205 9.70 -6.17 17.35
C TYR A 205 11.14 -6.02 16.86
N HIS A 206 11.80 -4.92 17.19
CA HIS A 206 13.26 -4.83 17.11
C HIS A 206 13.82 -4.23 18.40
N THR A 207 13.77 -5.03 19.45
CA THR A 207 14.75 -4.98 20.54
C THR A 207 15.36 -6.37 20.71
N GLN A 208 16.66 -6.43 20.40
CA GLN A 208 17.65 -7.41 20.84
C GLN A 208 17.45 -8.88 20.45
N TYR A 209 18.19 -9.31 19.43
CA TYR A 209 19.26 -10.31 19.58
C TYR A 209 20.47 -9.89 18.75
#